data_AF-A0A535F481-F1
#
_entry.id   AF-A0A535F481-F1
#
_cell.length_a   1.000
_cell.length_b   1.000
_cell.length_c   1.000
_cell.angle_alpha   90.00
_cell.angle_beta   90.00
_cell.angle_gamma   90.00
#
_symmetry.space_group_name_H-M   'P 1'
#
loop_
_entity.id
_entity.type
_entity.pdbx_description
1 polymer ?
#
loop_
_entity_poly.entity_id
_entity_poly.type
_entity_poly.pdbx_seq_one_letter_code
_entity_poly.pdbx_strand_id
1 'polypeptide(L)'
;MVEASMKIEALLGLPEGLEVVSGDVVEKEITLTVISTQVNPRCPLCGTNATRCHSQYSRQLTDMSCVGQRVRLILHVRKFFCDETTCTRKIEVSRLAPFIEQMTHA
;
A
#
# COMPACT_ATOMS: atom_id res chain seq x y z
N MET A 1 15.11 -13.24 10.68
CA MET A 1 13.87 -13.29 9.87
C MET A 1 13.71 -12.09 8.90
N VAL A 2 14.60 -11.08 8.91
CA VAL A 2 14.46 -9.84 8.11
C VAL A 2 14.82 -10.04 6.62
N GLU A 3 15.77 -10.94 6.30
CA GLU A 3 16.24 -11.14 4.92
C GLU A 3 15.20 -11.75 3.97
N ALA A 4 14.26 -12.56 4.48
CA ALA A 4 13.22 -13.16 3.66
C ALA A 4 12.15 -12.11 3.25
N SER A 5 11.87 -11.13 4.10
CA SER A 5 10.89 -10.06 3.85
C SER A 5 11.31 -9.17 2.68
N MET A 6 12.57 -8.72 2.69
CA MET A 6 13.10 -7.78 1.69
C MET A 6 13.13 -8.38 0.27
N LYS A 7 13.32 -9.70 0.15
CA LYS A 7 13.28 -10.40 -1.15
C LYS A 7 11.86 -10.48 -1.72
N ILE A 8 10.85 -10.59 -0.87
CA ILE A 8 9.45 -10.68 -1.29
C ILE A 8 8.97 -9.31 -1.78
N GLU A 9 9.30 -8.23 -1.06
CA GLU A 9 8.91 -6.87 -1.45
C GLU A 9 9.43 -6.47 -2.83
N ALA A 10 10.69 -6.82 -3.12
CA ALA A 10 11.30 -6.59 -4.43
C ALA A 10 10.67 -7.45 -5.54
N LEU A 11 10.31 -8.70 -5.24
CA LEU A 11 9.63 -9.59 -6.20
C LEU A 11 8.24 -9.08 -6.57
N LEU A 12 7.54 -8.47 -5.62
CA LEU A 12 6.19 -7.91 -5.80
C LEU A 12 6.21 -6.48 -6.36
N GLY A 13 7.39 -5.87 -6.53
CA GLY A 13 7.53 -4.50 -6.98
C GLY A 13 6.86 -3.49 -6.03
N LEU A 14 6.88 -3.76 -4.71
CA LEU A 14 6.24 -2.84 -3.76
C LEU A 14 6.97 -1.49 -3.76
N PRO A 15 6.24 -0.36 -3.85
CA PRO A 15 6.83 0.96 -3.71
C PRO A 15 7.37 1.19 -2.29
N GLU A 16 8.29 2.14 -2.17
CA GLU A 16 8.84 2.57 -0.88
C GLU A 16 7.74 3.00 0.11
N GLY A 17 7.83 2.49 1.34
CA GLY A 17 6.85 2.73 2.41
C GLY A 17 5.66 1.78 2.41
N LEU A 18 5.79 0.64 1.72
CA LEU A 18 4.99 -0.58 1.93
C LEU A 18 5.88 -1.70 2.43
N GLU A 19 5.39 -2.45 3.42
CA GLU A 19 6.11 -3.58 4.00
C GLU A 19 5.19 -4.79 4.14
N VAL A 20 5.72 -5.98 3.86
CA VAL A 20 5.01 -7.25 4.09
C VAL A 20 5.15 -7.62 5.56
N VAL A 21 4.03 -7.76 6.27
CA VAL A 21 4.03 -8.06 7.71
C VAL A 21 3.60 -9.48 8.02
N SER A 22 2.85 -10.12 7.13
CA SER A 22 2.51 -11.54 7.25
C SER A 22 2.33 -12.17 5.89
N GLY A 23 2.49 -13.49 5.86
CA GLY A 23 2.23 -14.29 4.67
C GLY A 23 1.73 -15.66 5.07
N ASP A 24 0.63 -16.08 4.46
CA ASP A 24 -0.05 -17.34 4.70
C ASP A 24 -0.23 -18.06 3.37
N VAL A 25 -0.02 -19.37 3.37
CA VAL A 25 -0.25 -20.21 2.18
C VAL A 25 -1.42 -21.12 2.46
N VAL A 26 -2.49 -20.96 1.70
CA VAL A 26 -3.68 -21.81 1.78
C VAL A 26 -3.88 -22.46 0.41
N GLU A 27 -3.77 -23.78 0.39
CA GLU A 27 -3.82 -24.61 -0.84
C GLU A 27 -2.80 -24.17 -1.92
N LYS A 28 -3.25 -23.36 -2.88
CA LYS A 28 -2.48 -22.82 -4.02
C LYS A 28 -2.55 -21.30 -4.08
N GLU A 29 -2.93 -20.66 -2.99
CA GLU A 29 -2.99 -19.20 -2.89
C GLU A 29 -2.07 -18.73 -1.77
N ILE A 30 -1.22 -17.76 -2.10
CA ILE A 30 -0.40 -17.06 -1.12
C ILE A 30 -1.15 -15.78 -0.75
N THR A 31 -1.54 -15.63 0.50
CA THR A 31 -2.08 -14.39 1.05
C THR A 31 -0.97 -13.62 1.74
N LEU A 32 -0.70 -12.40 1.30
CA LEU A 32 0.29 -11.52 1.91
C LEU A 32 -0.40 -10.30 2.50
N THR A 33 -0.14 -10.02 3.77
CA THR A 33 -0.59 -8.78 4.41
C THR A 33 0.48 -7.73 4.27
N VAL A 34 0.11 -6.59 3.69
CA VAL A 34 1.01 -5.47 3.44
C VAL A 34 0.48 -4.24 4.18
N ILE A 35 1.36 -3.52 4.87
CA ILE A 35 1.02 -2.27 5.54
C ILE A 35 1.76 -1.09 4.91
N SER A 36 1.18 0.10 5.00
CA SER A 36 1.95 1.32 4.78
C SER A 36 2.71 1.73 6.04
N THR A 37 4.02 1.94 5.89
CA THR A 37 4.90 2.44 6.95
C THR A 37 5.19 3.94 6.87
N GLN A 38 4.57 4.64 5.91
CA GLN A 38 4.73 6.08 5.75
C GLN A 38 4.17 6.85 6.97
N VAL A 39 5.06 7.56 7.66
CA VAL A 39 4.73 8.49 8.74
C VAL A 39 4.71 9.90 8.15
N ASN A 40 3.59 10.59 8.28
CA ASN A 40 3.36 11.94 7.78
C ASN A 40 3.65 12.14 6.28
N PRO A 41 2.96 11.41 5.38
CA PRO A 41 3.20 11.53 3.94
C PRO A 41 2.98 12.96 3.46
N ARG A 42 3.76 13.38 2.46
CA ARG A 42 3.58 14.67 1.81
C ARG A 42 2.36 14.65 0.91
N CYS A 43 1.58 15.73 0.95
CA CYS A 43 0.49 15.95 0.00
C CYS A 43 1.05 15.91 -1.43
N PRO A 44 0.50 15.08 -2.34
CA PRO A 44 1.02 14.99 -3.70
C PRO A 44 0.76 16.25 -4.53
N LEU A 45 -0.13 17.16 -4.10
CA LEU A 45 -0.41 18.41 -4.81
C LEU A 45 0.43 19.60 -4.32
N CYS A 46 0.51 19.82 -3.01
CA CYS A 46 1.20 20.99 -2.45
C CYS A 46 2.51 20.66 -1.70
N GLY A 47 2.81 19.38 -1.49
CA GLY A 47 4.02 18.94 -0.78
C GLY A 47 3.95 19.02 0.76
N THR A 48 2.92 19.65 1.33
CA THR A 48 2.76 19.79 2.79
C THR A 48 2.66 18.44 3.47
N ASN A 49 3.40 18.25 4.57
CA ASN A 49 3.29 17.04 5.38
C ASN A 49 1.88 16.91 5.98
N ALA A 50 1.24 15.78 5.73
CA ALA A 50 -0.04 15.45 6.33
C ALA A 50 0.21 14.85 7.72
N THR A 51 -0.33 15.47 8.77
CA THR A 51 -0.13 14.98 10.14
C THR A 51 -1.35 14.23 10.68
N ARG A 52 -2.51 14.46 10.08
CA ARG A 52 -3.79 13.92 10.55
C ARG A 52 -4.27 12.76 9.68
N CYS A 53 -4.41 11.59 10.28
CA CYS A 53 -5.06 10.43 9.65
C CYS A 53 -6.56 10.72 9.50
N HIS A 54 -7.09 10.50 8.29
CA HIS A 54 -8.52 10.56 8.00
C HIS A 54 -9.19 9.22 8.26
N SER A 55 -8.69 8.16 7.62
CA SER A 55 -9.25 6.83 7.71
C SER A 55 -8.19 5.79 7.42
N GLN A 56 -8.35 4.60 7.98
CA GLN A 56 -7.62 3.41 7.57
C GLN A 56 -8.57 2.54 6.76
N TYR A 57 -8.08 1.96 5.66
CA TYR A 57 -8.84 0.99 4.91
C TYR A 57 -7.98 -0.18 4.48
N SER A 58 -8.64 -1.33 4.34
CA SER A 58 -8.06 -2.57 3.85
C SER A 58 -8.58 -2.82 2.45
N ARG A 59 -7.70 -3.13 1.50
CA ARG A 59 -8.10 -3.50 0.15
C ARG A 59 -7.45 -4.82 -0.22
N GLN A 60 -8.25 -5.71 -0.79
CA GLN A 60 -7.75 -6.93 -1.39
C GLN A 60 -7.38 -6.65 -2.85
N LEU A 61 -6.17 -7.05 -3.25
CA LEU A 61 -5.68 -7.00 -4.62
C LEU A 61 -5.41 -8.46 -5.02
N THR A 62 -6.23 -9.02 -5.90
CA THR A 62 -6.39 -10.49 -6.01
C THR A 62 -5.57 -11.14 -7.12
N ASP A 63 -4.94 -10.38 -8.02
CA ASP A 63 -4.51 -10.96 -9.29
C ASP A 63 -3.06 -10.64 -9.67
N MET A 64 -2.15 -10.85 -8.72
CA MET A 64 -0.75 -11.03 -9.11
C MET A 64 -0.48 -12.51 -9.32
N SER A 65 -0.34 -12.91 -10.59
CA SER A 65 0.27 -14.17 -10.95
C SER A 65 1.79 -14.05 -10.80
N CYS A 66 2.28 -13.94 -9.56
CA CYS A 66 3.70 -14.01 -9.30
C CYS A 66 4.15 -15.46 -9.46
N VAL A 67 4.99 -15.72 -10.48
CA VAL A 67 5.65 -17.01 -10.68
C VAL A 67 4.66 -18.19 -10.78
N GLY A 68 3.50 -17.97 -11.42
CA GLY A 68 2.49 -19.03 -11.62
C GLY A 68 1.66 -19.40 -10.39
N GLN A 69 1.84 -18.72 -9.26
CA GLN A 69 1.01 -18.87 -8.06
C GLN A 69 0.01 -17.71 -7.97
N ARG A 70 -1.22 -17.98 -7.49
CA ARG A 70 -2.15 -16.90 -7.14
C ARG A 70 -1.66 -16.21 -5.88
N VAL A 71 -1.41 -14.92 -5.96
CA VAL A 71 -1.05 -14.09 -4.81
C VAL A 71 -2.18 -13.11 -4.53
N ARG A 72 -2.75 -13.23 -3.34
CA ARG A 72 -3.71 -12.27 -2.77
C ARG A 72 -2.94 -11.30 -1.88
N LEU A 73 -2.99 -10.02 -2.18
CA LEU A 73 -2.46 -8.98 -1.29
C LEU A 73 -3.61 -8.38 -0.48
N ILE A 74 -3.49 -8.42 0.84
CA ILE A 74 -4.33 -7.65 1.77
C ILE A 74 -3.56 -6.41 2.16
N LEU A 75 -3.92 -5.28 1.56
CA LEU A 75 -3.22 -4.01 1.75
C LEU A 75 -3.95 -3.16 2.79
N HIS A 76 -3.30 -2.85 3.90
CA HIS A 76 -3.76 -1.90 4.92
C HIS A 76 -3.08 -0.55 4.73
N VAL A 77 -3.86 0.46 4.36
CA VAL A 77 -3.34 1.81 4.13
C VAL A 77 -4.11 2.84 4.94
N ARG A 78 -3.45 3.98 5.16
CA ARG A 78 -4.04 5.14 5.84
C ARG A 78 -4.23 6.27 4.82
N LYS A 79 -5.41 6.87 4.79
CA LYS A 79 -5.66 8.16 4.13
C LYS A 79 -5.32 9.24 5.12
N PHE A 80 -4.55 10.24 4.70
CA PHE A 80 -4.32 11.44 5.50
C PHE A 80 -5.02 12.65 4.90
N PHE A 81 -5.33 13.63 5.75
CA PHE A 81 -5.81 14.95 5.36
C PHE A 81 -4.65 15.85 4.97
N CYS A 82 -4.88 16.75 4.00
CA CYS A 82 -4.00 17.88 3.81
C CYS A 82 -4.47 19.03 4.72
N ASP A 83 -3.61 19.49 5.61
CA ASP A 83 -3.92 20.59 6.53
C ASP A 83 -3.70 21.98 5.89
N GLU A 84 -3.18 22.03 4.65
CA GLU A 84 -2.96 23.27 3.90
C GLU A 84 -4.28 23.86 3.40
N THR A 85 -4.64 25.03 3.94
CA THR A 85 -5.92 25.71 3.66
C THR A 85 -6.09 26.13 2.20
N THR A 86 -4.97 26.38 1.51
CA THR A 86 -4.96 26.77 0.09
C THR A 86 -4.96 25.57 -0.86
N CYS A 87 -4.81 24.35 -0.34
CA CYS A 87 -4.79 23.15 -1.15
C CYS A 87 -6.19 22.77 -1.62
N THR A 88 -6.36 22.63 -2.94
CA THR A 88 -7.65 22.30 -3.56
C THR A 88 -8.10 20.85 -3.28
N ARG A 89 -7.18 19.94 -2.88
CA ARG A 89 -7.52 18.59 -2.41
C ARG A 89 -7.62 18.55 -0.89
N LYS A 90 -8.84 18.41 -0.38
CA LYS A 90 -9.08 18.21 1.06
C LYS A 90 -8.88 16.77 1.52
N ILE A 91 -8.98 15.78 0.63
CA ILE A 91 -8.91 14.35 0.98
C ILE A 91 -8.18 13.65 -0.16
N GLU A 92 -7.08 12.97 0.15
CA GLU A 92 -6.32 11.97 -0.65
C GLU A 92 -4.82 12.24 -0.55
N VAL A 93 -4.24 11.87 0.60
CA VAL A 93 -2.79 11.75 0.79
C VAL A 93 -2.43 10.29 0.98
N SER A 94 -2.79 9.47 -0.01
CA SER A 94 -2.34 8.09 -0.12
C SER A 94 -1.44 8.04 -1.36
N ARG A 95 -0.12 8.10 -1.19
CA ARG A 95 0.87 7.93 -2.28
C ARG A 95 0.74 6.56 -2.98
N LEU A 96 -0.06 5.69 -2.39
CA LEU A 96 -0.37 4.34 -2.84
C LEU A 96 -1.52 4.30 -3.84
N ALA A 97 -2.28 5.39 -4.05
CA ALA A 97 -3.38 5.37 -5.02
C ALA A 97 -2.95 4.92 -6.43
N PRO A 98 -1.83 5.40 -7.01
CA PRO A 98 -1.37 4.93 -8.33
C PRO A 98 -1.03 3.43 -8.34
N PHE A 99 -0.41 2.92 -7.27
CA PHE A 99 -0.05 1.50 -7.14
C PHE A 99 -1.30 0.61 -6.96
N ILE A 100 -2.24 1.08 -6.15
CA ILE A 100 -3.52 0.44 -5.89
C ILE A 100 -4.38 0.38 -7.16
N GLU A 101 -4.41 1.45 -7.95
CA GLU A 101 -5.12 1.51 -9.25
C GLU A 101 -4.51 0.53 -10.26
N GLN A 102 -3.18 0.54 -10.40
CA GLN A 102 -2.44 -0.36 -11.29
C GLN A 102 -2.73 -1.85 -11.01
N MET A 103 -2.89 -2.23 -9.74
CA MET A 103 -3.14 -3.63 -9.34
C MET A 103 -4.63 -4.00 -9.27
N THR A 104 -5.53 -3.11 -9.72
CA THR A 104 -6.97 -3.45 -9.89
C THR A 104 -7.48 -3.46 -11.31
N HIS A 105 -6.58 -3.44 -12.28
CA HIS A 105 -6.92 -3.82 -13.65
C HIS A 105 -6.60 -5.30 -13.84
N ALA A 106 -7.58 -6.15 -13.51
CA ALA A 106 -7.73 -7.51 -14.02
C ALA A 106 -9.16 -7.64 -14.56
#